data_AF-A0A2V6F7N8-F1
#
_entry.id   AF-A0A2V6F7N8-F1
#
_cell.length_a   1.000
_cell.length_b   1.000
_cell.length_c   1.000
_cell.angle_alpha   90.00
_cell.angle_beta   90.00
_cell.angle_gamma   90.00
#
_symmetry.space_group_name_H-M   'P 1'
#
loop_
_entity.id
_entity.type
_entity.pdbx_description
1 polymer ?
#
loop_
_entity_poly.entity_id
_entity_poly.type
_entity_poly.pdbx_seq_one_letter_code
_entity_poly.pdbx_strand_id
1 'polypeptide(L)'
;MRVSNKNFTIPTSGKGTYEITDKIEALVRESKIENGVVTIFAQHTSCSLVVMENADPTARRDLEEFFDRLVPENADYFEHDSEGADDMPSHI
;
A
#
# COMPACT_ATOMS: atom_id res chain seq x y z
N MET A 1 10.96 -2.46 28.13
CA MET A 1 10.21 -2.47 26.85
C MET A 1 11.21 -2.32 25.73
N ARG A 2 11.25 -3.25 24.77
CA ARG A 2 12.13 -3.16 23.59
C ARG A 2 11.35 -2.51 22.45
N VAL A 3 12.00 -1.64 21.69
CA VAL A 3 11.45 -1.01 20.49
C VAL A 3 12.46 -1.19 19.37
N SER A 4 12.00 -1.59 18.19
CA SER A 4 12.81 -1.70 16.98
C SER A 4 12.15 -0.87 15.88
N ASN A 5 12.91 0.05 15.29
CA ASN A 5 12.45 0.90 14.19
C ASN A 5 13.26 0.58 12.94
N LYS A 6 12.55 0.43 11.81
CA LYS A 6 13.14 0.12 10.51
C LYS A 6 12.39 0.92 9.44
N ASN A 7 13.11 1.28 8.39
CA ASN A 7 12.61 1.96 7.21
C ASN A 7 13.10 1.22 5.97
N PHE A 8 12.23 1.12 4.98
CA PHE A 8 12.57 0.50 3.69
C PHE A 8 11.72 1.15 2.60
N THR A 9 12.20 1.01 1.37
CA THR A 9 11.51 1.49 0.17
C THR A 9 11.01 0.29 -0.64
N ILE A 10 9.83 0.45 -1.23
CA ILE A 10 9.27 -0.48 -2.21
C ILE A 10 9.35 0.20 -3.57
N PRO A 11 10.14 -0.33 -4.52
CA PRO A 11 10.08 0.15 -5.89
C PRO A 11 8.75 -0.26 -6.50
N THR A 12 8.06 0.70 -7.12
CA THR A 12 6.80 0.48 -7.84
C THR A 12 7.00 0.70 -9.33
N SER A 13 6.18 0.04 -10.14
CA SER A 13 6.14 0.17 -11.61
C SER A 13 4.72 0.54 -12.05
N GLY A 14 4.23 1.66 -11.55
CA GLY A 14 2.87 2.16 -11.80
C GLY A 14 1.86 1.77 -10.73
N LYS A 15 0.60 2.10 -10.99
CA LYS A 15 -0.54 1.80 -10.12
C LYS A 15 -0.70 0.29 -9.91
N GLY A 16 -1.02 -0.10 -8.68
CA GLY A 16 -1.30 -1.49 -8.34
C GLY A 16 -0.98 -1.82 -6.89
N THR A 17 -1.23 -3.07 -6.54
CA THR A 17 -0.94 -3.64 -5.23
C THR A 17 0.42 -4.34 -5.24
N TYR A 18 1.22 -4.08 -4.19
CA TYR A 18 2.57 -4.64 -4.05
C TYR A 18 2.65 -5.41 -2.75
N GLU A 19 3.00 -6.70 -2.85
CA GLU A 19 3.13 -7.57 -1.68
C GLU A 19 4.38 -7.21 -0.87
N ILE A 20 4.22 -7.03 0.44
CA ILE A 20 5.31 -6.66 1.36
C ILE A 20 5.43 -7.61 2.56
N THR A 21 4.58 -8.64 2.66
CA THR A 21 4.51 -9.55 3.80
C THR A 21 5.86 -10.16 4.17
N ASP A 22 6.57 -10.76 3.20
CA ASP A 22 7.89 -11.38 3.44
C ASP A 22 8.92 -10.39 3.99
N LYS A 23 8.86 -9.13 3.53
CA LYS A 23 9.76 -8.08 4.00
C LYS A 23 9.44 -7.69 5.44
N ILE A 24 8.15 -7.56 5.78
CA ILE A 24 7.71 -7.29 7.15
C ILE A 24 8.09 -8.46 8.06
N GLU A 25 7.86 -9.71 7.66
CA GLU A 25 8.23 -10.90 8.43
C GLU A 25 9.74 -10.96 8.73
N ALA A 26 10.56 -10.64 7.74
CA ALA A 26 12.01 -10.58 7.92
C ALA A 26 12.42 -9.55 8.98
N LEU A 27 11.80 -8.35 8.97
CA LEU A 27 12.07 -7.29 9.94
C LEU A 27 11.57 -7.65 11.35
N VAL A 28 10.40 -8.29 11.45
CA VAL A 28 9.87 -8.81 12.71
C VAL A 28 10.81 -9.85 13.30
N ARG A 29 11.29 -10.81 12.48
CA ARG A 29 12.25 -11.84 12.90
C ARG A 29 13.57 -11.23 13.36
N GLU A 30 14.07 -10.21 12.66
CA GLU A 30 15.30 -9.49 13.04
C GLU A 30 15.17 -8.78 14.40
N SER A 31 13.96 -8.32 14.75
CA SER A 31 13.72 -7.59 16.01
C SER A 31 13.94 -8.42 17.27
N LYS A 32 13.84 -9.77 17.18
CA LYS A 32 13.89 -10.70 18.31
C LYS A 32 12.86 -10.39 19.42
N ILE A 33 11.76 -9.74 19.08
CA ILE A 33 10.62 -9.51 19.97
C ILE A 33 9.64 -10.67 19.77
N GLU A 34 9.39 -11.46 20.81
CA GLU A 34 8.50 -12.62 20.74
C GLU A 34 7.01 -12.25 20.87
N ASN A 35 6.70 -11.22 21.66
CA ASN A 35 5.34 -10.77 21.92
C ASN A 35 5.31 -9.23 21.91
N GLY A 36 4.46 -8.64 21.07
CA GLY A 36 4.39 -7.19 20.91
C GLY A 36 3.40 -6.76 19.83
N VAL A 37 3.54 -5.52 19.38
CA VAL A 37 2.74 -4.91 18.31
C VAL A 37 3.69 -4.45 17.20
N VAL A 38 3.27 -4.66 15.95
CA VAL A 38 3.94 -4.11 14.77
C VAL A 38 3.11 -2.97 14.23
N THR A 39 3.72 -1.79 14.11
CA THR A 39 3.10 -0.63 13.45
C THR A 39 3.79 -0.42 12.12
N ILE A 40 3.00 -0.42 11.04
CA ILE A 40 3.48 -0.10 9.69
C ILE A 40 2.88 1.25 9.31
N PHE A 41 3.71 2.16 8.82
CA PHE A 41 3.33 3.52 8.48
C PHE A 41 3.81 3.87 7.08
N ALA A 42 2.87 4.22 6.19
CA ALA A 42 3.18 4.77 4.89
C ALA A 42 3.53 6.26 5.04
N GLN A 43 4.72 6.66 4.59
CA GLN A 43 5.20 8.05 4.64
C GLN A 43 4.82 8.85 3.37
N HIS A 44 3.76 8.43 2.69
CA HIS A 44 3.27 9.01 1.45
C HIS A 44 1.76 9.21 1.57
N THR A 45 1.22 10.20 0.86
CA THR A 45 -0.22 10.48 0.83
C THR A 45 -0.93 9.80 -0.33
N SER A 46 -0.18 9.41 -1.37
CA SER A 46 -0.66 8.79 -2.60
C SER A 46 -0.59 7.25 -2.58
N CYS A 47 -0.49 6.64 -1.39
CA CYS A 47 -0.56 5.19 -1.25
C CYS A 47 -1.10 4.76 0.12
N SER A 48 -1.57 3.53 0.20
CA SER A 48 -2.18 2.96 1.40
C SER A 48 -1.65 1.57 1.71
N LEU A 49 -1.84 1.16 2.97
CA LEU A 49 -1.56 -0.20 3.44
C LEU A 49 -2.89 -0.95 3.58
N VAL A 50 -2.92 -2.16 3.04
CA VAL A 50 -4.11 -3.00 3.00
C VAL A 50 -3.73 -4.42 3.41
N VAL A 51 -4.61 -5.07 4.18
CA VAL A 51 -4.51 -6.49 4.54
C VAL A 51 -5.68 -7.20 3.91
N MET A 52 -5.41 -8.09 2.96
CA MET A 52 -6.41 -8.80 2.16
C MET A 52 -5.99 -10.24 1.91
N GLU A 53 -6.90 -11.04 1.37
CA GLU A 53 -6.56 -12.36 0.86
C GLU A 53 -5.58 -12.24 -0.32
N ASN A 54 -4.47 -12.97 -0.24
CA ASN A 54 -3.49 -13.07 -1.32
C ASN A 54 -3.21 -14.53 -1.75
N ALA A 55 -4.13 -15.45 -1.43
CA ALA A 55 -4.04 -16.85 -1.85
C ALA A 55 -4.52 -17.05 -3.30
N ASP A 56 -5.58 -16.33 -3.70
CA ASP A 56 -6.08 -16.30 -5.07
C ASP A 56 -5.70 -14.98 -5.77
N PRO A 57 -4.96 -15.01 -6.89
CA PRO A 57 -4.65 -13.80 -7.66
C PRO A 57 -5.87 -13.08 -8.25
N THR A 58 -7.08 -13.69 -8.29
CA THR A 58 -8.30 -12.96 -8.66
C THR A 58 -8.71 -11.96 -7.59
N ALA A 59 -8.59 -12.27 -6.30
CA ALA A 59 -9.00 -11.37 -5.22
C ALA A 59 -8.26 -10.02 -5.30
N ARG A 60 -6.96 -10.09 -5.59
CA ARG A 60 -6.11 -8.92 -5.84
C ARG A 60 -6.57 -8.10 -7.06
N ARG A 61 -6.89 -8.77 -8.16
CA ARG A 61 -7.37 -8.12 -9.39
C ARG A 61 -8.74 -7.47 -9.21
N ASP A 62 -9.66 -8.15 -8.52
CA ASP A 62 -10.99 -7.62 -8.25
C ASP A 62 -10.92 -6.36 -7.36
N LEU A 63 -9.97 -6.32 -6.42
CA LEU A 63 -9.71 -5.12 -5.61
C LEU A 63 -9.18 -3.95 -6.46
N GLU A 64 -8.22 -4.22 -7.35
CA GLU A 64 -7.67 -3.22 -8.26
C GLU A 64 -8.76 -2.65 -9.19
N GLU A 65 -9.55 -3.53 -9.80
CA GLU A 65 -10.69 -3.18 -10.65
C GLU A 65 -11.77 -2.39 -9.87
N PHE A 66 -11.98 -2.74 -8.61
CA PHE A 66 -12.91 -1.99 -7.76
C PHE A 66 -12.45 -0.55 -7.54
N PHE A 67 -11.16 -0.34 -7.22
CA PHE A 67 -10.63 1.02 -7.05
C PHE A 67 -10.67 1.83 -8.34
N ASP A 68 -10.32 1.22 -9.49
CA ASP A 68 -10.39 1.87 -10.80
C ASP A 68 -11.82 2.35 -11.15
N ARG A 69 -12.84 1.60 -10.71
CA ARG A 69 -14.25 1.99 -10.91
C ARG A 69 -14.74 3.00 -9.89
N LEU A 70 -14.28 2.90 -8.64
CA LEU A 70 -14.71 3.76 -7.55
C LEU A 70 -14.15 5.17 -7.72
N VAL A 71 -12.89 5.27 -8.12
CA VAL A 71 -12.16 6.53 -8.27
C VAL A 71 -11.40 6.51 -9.61
N PRO A 72 -12.10 6.79 -10.73
CA PRO A 72 -11.49 6.71 -12.05
C PRO A 72 -10.50 7.85 -12.30
N GLU A 73 -9.43 7.54 -13.02
CA GLU A 73 -8.51 8.53 -13.55
C GLU A 73 -9.20 9.42 -14.59
N ASN A 74 -8.77 10.69 -14.69
CA ASN A 74 -9.34 11.69 -15.61
C ASN A 74 -10.85 11.94 -15.44
N ALA A 75 -11.39 11.70 -14.24
CA ALA A 75 -12.77 12.09 -13.98
C ALA A 75 -12.91 13.62 -14.10
N ASP A 76 -13.95 14.08 -14.81
CA ASP A 76 -14.15 15.50 -15.15
C ASP A 76 -14.51 16.39 -13.95
N TYR A 77 -14.69 15.79 -12.78
CA TYR A 77 -15.03 16.45 -11.52
C TYR A 77 -13.87 16.52 -10.52
N PHE A 78 -12.69 15.98 -10.83
CA PHE A 78 -11.50 16.14 -10.00
C PHE A 78 -10.68 17.36 -10.44
N GLU A 79 -10.31 18.20 -9.47
CA GLU A 79 -9.48 19.41 -9.72
C GLU A 79 -7.99 19.20 -9.40
N HIS A 80 -7.65 18.15 -8.65
CA HIS A 80 -6.28 17.88 -8.19
C HIS A 80 -5.57 16.94 -9.17
N ASP A 81 -5.09 17.48 -10.28
CA ASP A 81 -4.47 16.72 -11.39
C ASP A 81 -3.04 17.18 -11.74
N SER A 82 -2.42 17.94 -10.84
CA SER A 82 -1.15 18.63 -11.08
C SER A 82 0.03 17.69 -11.38
N GLU A 83 -0.03 16.46 -10.85
CA GLU A 83 0.99 15.42 -11.05
C GLU A 83 0.61 14.38 -12.10
N GLY A 84 -0.58 14.47 -12.70
CA GLY A 84 -1.08 13.53 -13.71
C GLY A 84 -2.49 13.03 -13.45
N ALA A 85 -2.94 12.12 -14.32
CA ALA A 85 -4.30 11.58 -14.30
C ALA A 85 -4.64 10.78 -13.02
N ASP A 86 -3.61 10.30 -12.32
CA ASP A 86 -3.67 9.49 -11.11
C ASP A 86 -3.44 10.29 -9.82
N ASP A 87 -3.17 11.61 -9.91
CA ASP A 87 -2.89 12.46 -8.75
C ASP A 87 -4.05 12.40 -7.75
N MET A 88 -5.24 12.94 -8.07
CA MET A 88 -6.41 12.84 -7.19
C MET A 88 -6.78 11.40 -6.82
N PRO A 89 -6.88 10.44 -7.78
CA PRO A 89 -7.20 9.05 -7.45
C PRO A 89 -6.28 8.38 -6.45
N SER A 90 -5.02 8.79 -6.35
CA SER A 90 -4.07 8.19 -5.41
C SER A 90 -4.27 8.65 -3.96
N HIS A 91 -4.91 9.80 -3.72
CA HIS A 91 -5.08 10.38 -2.38
C HIS A 91 -6.41 10.02 -1.68
N ILE A 92 -7.40 9.45 -2.38
CA ILE A 92 -8.74 9.11 -1.84
C ILE A 92 -9.10 7.63 -2.01
#